data_AF-A0A9R0R395-F1
#
_entry.id   AF-A0A9R0R395-F1
#
_cell.length_a   1.000
_cell.length_b   1.000
_cell.length_c   1.000
_cell.angle_alpha   90.00
_cell.angle_beta   90.00
_cell.angle_gamma   90.00
#
_symmetry.space_group_name_H-M   'P 1'
#
loop_
_entity.id
_entity.type
_entity.pdbx_description
1 polymer ?
#
loop_
_entity_poly.entity_id
_entity_poly.type
_entity_poly.pdbx_seq_one_letter_code
_entity_poly.pdbx_strand_id
1 'polypeptide(L)'
;MPVRRRAPRPQDTGVVKRYAEMGIAAALSRPWDYPTACRELAELLRHGYAGLPKPAQALAAADVLVAFRLLPDVQTEYALAAANGLLLAVETSLPKQKKSQAVSEFKCSVILHKRRAKVQQEPGM
;
A
#
# COMPACT_ATOMS: atom_id res chain seq x y z
N MET A 1 32.72 18.81 0.02
CA MET A 1 32.06 18.51 1.31
C MET A 1 31.45 17.12 1.24
N PRO A 2 32.01 16.07 1.87
CA PRO A 2 31.37 14.76 1.90
C PRO A 2 30.24 14.78 2.91
N VAL A 3 29.00 14.59 2.45
CA VAL A 3 27.83 14.44 3.31
C VAL A 3 28.00 13.13 4.07
N ARG A 4 28.40 13.20 5.35
CA ARG A 4 28.50 12.02 6.22
C ARG A 4 27.13 11.35 6.29
N ARG A 5 26.96 10.23 5.59
CA ARG A 5 25.78 9.37 5.70
C ARG A 5 25.72 8.88 7.14
N ARG A 6 24.79 9.44 7.93
CA ARG A 6 24.57 9.05 9.32
C ARG A 6 24.13 7.58 9.30
N ALA A 7 24.91 6.69 9.93
CA ALA A 7 24.53 5.30 10.05
C ALA A 7 23.17 5.20 10.78
N PRO A 8 22.27 4.31 10.35
CA PRO A 8 20.97 4.12 10.99
C PRO A 8 21.17 3.74 12.47
N ARG A 9 20.36 4.30 13.37
CA ARG A 9 20.47 4.00 14.79
C ARG A 9 19.99 2.57 15.04
N PRO A 10 20.54 1.82 16.01
CA PRO A 10 20.13 0.44 16.31
C PRO A 10 18.61 0.28 16.57
N GLN A 11 17.99 1.31 17.16
CA GLN A 11 16.55 1.41 17.39
C GLN A 11 15.71 1.52 16.10
N ASP A 12 16.24 2.15 15.04
CA ASP A 12 15.54 2.28 13.76
C ASP A 12 15.47 0.93 13.05
N THR A 13 16.53 0.13 13.14
CA THR A 13 16.55 -1.25 12.63
C THR A 13 15.54 -2.14 13.33
N GLY A 14 15.33 -1.97 14.63
CA GLY A 14 14.31 -2.70 15.39
C GLY A 14 12.88 -2.41 14.92
N VAL A 15 12.53 -1.13 14.69
CA VAL A 15 11.19 -0.75 14.19
C VAL A 15 10.97 -1.21 12.75
N VAL A 16 12.00 -1.11 11.90
CA VAL A 16 11.95 -1.62 10.51
C VAL A 16 11.73 -3.13 10.49
N LYS A 17 12.43 -3.86 11.36
CA LYS A 17 12.26 -5.31 11.48
C LYS A 17 10.85 -5.68 11.94
N ARG A 18 10.33 -5.02 12.97
CA ARG A 18 8.96 -5.22 13.46
C ARG A 18 7.92 -4.93 12.38
N TYR A 19 8.14 -3.86 11.59
CA TYR A 19 7.26 -3.56 10.46
C TYR A 19 7.26 -4.70 9.44
N ALA A 20 8.44 -5.21 9.06
CA ALA A 20 8.55 -6.33 8.13
C ALA A 20 7.93 -7.63 8.69
N GLU A 21 8.09 -7.88 10.00
CA GLU A 21 7.52 -9.03 10.71
C GLU A 21 5.99 -9.02 10.76
N MET A 22 5.34 -7.85 10.62
CA MET A 22 3.86 -7.79 10.47
C MET A 22 3.37 -8.45 9.18
N GLY A 23 4.22 -8.63 8.17
CA GLY A 23 3.87 -9.41 6.98
C GLY A 23 2.79 -8.80 6.09
N ILE A 24 2.57 -7.47 6.13
CA ILE A 24 1.51 -6.78 5.36
C ILE A 24 1.58 -7.11 3.87
N ALA A 25 2.78 -7.09 3.27
CA ALA A 25 2.96 -7.46 1.85
C ALA A 25 2.51 -8.89 1.54
N ALA A 26 2.76 -9.83 2.45
CA ALA A 26 2.33 -11.22 2.28
C ALA A 26 0.81 -11.35 2.41
N ALA A 27 0.19 -10.62 3.34
CA ALA A 27 -1.27 -10.57 3.47
C ALA A 27 -1.93 -9.96 2.23
N LEU A 28 -1.38 -8.89 1.67
CA LEU A 28 -1.87 -8.27 0.43
C LEU A 28 -1.87 -9.23 -0.77
N SER A 29 -0.93 -10.17 -0.83
CA SER A 29 -0.86 -11.15 -1.92
C SER A 29 -1.99 -12.19 -1.90
N ARG A 30 -2.72 -12.31 -0.80
CA ARG A 30 -3.80 -13.29 -0.63
C ARG A 30 -5.14 -12.62 -0.88
N PRO A 31 -5.96 -13.08 -1.85
CA PRO A 31 -7.22 -12.41 -2.20
C PRO A 31 -8.20 -12.24 -1.03
N TRP A 32 -8.25 -13.22 -0.11
CA TRP A 32 -9.13 -13.19 1.07
C TRP A 32 -8.63 -12.28 2.20
N ASP A 33 -7.31 -12.07 2.31
CA ASP A 33 -6.71 -11.20 3.33
C ASP A 33 -6.53 -9.76 2.82
N TYR A 34 -6.53 -9.56 1.50
CA TYR A 34 -6.28 -8.26 0.85
C TYR A 34 -7.10 -7.10 1.43
N PRO A 35 -8.44 -7.21 1.59
CA PRO A 35 -9.23 -6.08 2.09
C PRO A 35 -8.89 -5.71 3.54
N THR A 36 -8.58 -6.70 4.37
CA THR A 36 -8.15 -6.50 5.77
C THR A 36 -6.78 -5.84 5.80
N ALA A 37 -5.83 -6.34 5.00
CA ALA A 37 -4.49 -5.77 4.90
C ALA A 37 -4.51 -4.31 4.40
N CYS A 38 -5.40 -3.96 3.46
CA CYS A 38 -5.60 -2.57 3.04
C CYS A 38 -6.09 -1.67 4.20
N ARG A 39 -6.98 -2.18 5.06
CA ARG A 39 -7.50 -1.42 6.21
C ARG A 39 -6.43 -1.21 7.28
N GLU A 40 -5.71 -2.26 7.65
CA GLU A 40 -4.62 -2.17 8.63
C GLU A 40 -3.53 -1.20 8.14
N LEU A 41 -3.18 -1.27 6.86
CA LEU A 41 -2.25 -0.32 6.27
C LEU A 41 -2.80 1.11 6.31
N ALA A 42 -4.09 1.32 6.04
CA ALA A 42 -4.73 2.64 6.15
C ALA A 42 -4.70 3.19 7.58
N GLU A 43 -4.96 2.37 8.59
CA GLU A 43 -4.89 2.75 10.01
C GLU A 43 -3.46 3.10 10.42
N LEU A 44 -2.48 2.29 10.02
CA LEU A 44 -1.06 2.58 10.23
C LEU A 44 -0.67 3.92 9.61
N LEU A 45 -1.18 4.22 8.41
CA LEU A 45 -0.92 5.50 7.75
C LEU A 45 -1.54 6.68 8.52
N ARG A 46 -2.77 6.55 9.00
CA ARG A 46 -3.48 7.62 9.71
C ARG A 46 -2.84 7.94 11.06
N HIS A 47 -2.40 6.93 11.79
CA HIS A 47 -1.99 7.11 13.18
C HIS A 47 -0.47 7.09 13.39
N GLY A 48 0.28 6.35 12.57
CA GLY A 48 1.68 6.02 12.86
C GLY A 48 2.70 6.54 11.86
N TYR A 49 2.31 6.86 10.61
CA TYR A 49 3.28 7.06 9.54
C TYR A 49 4.30 8.17 9.80
N ALA A 50 3.88 9.32 10.35
CA ALA A 50 4.78 10.42 10.65
C ALA A 50 5.80 10.08 11.76
N GLY A 51 5.43 9.20 12.70
CA GLY A 51 6.27 8.76 13.80
C GLY A 51 7.24 7.63 13.45
N LEU A 52 7.07 6.97 12.30
CA LEU A 52 7.96 5.90 11.85
C LEU A 52 9.34 6.45 11.44
N PRO A 53 10.43 5.70 11.67
CA PRO A 53 11.72 6.05 11.11
C PRO A 53 11.68 6.00 9.58
N LYS A 54 12.54 6.79 8.92
CA LYS A 54 12.53 6.95 7.45
C LYS A 54 12.57 5.64 6.65
N PRO A 55 13.32 4.60 7.04
CA PRO A 55 13.28 3.33 6.32
C PRO A 55 11.94 2.61 6.47
N ALA A 56 11.30 2.64 7.64
CA ALA A 56 9.97 2.06 7.84
C ALA A 56 8.88 2.85 7.07
N GLN A 57 9.00 4.18 7.01
CA GLN A 57 8.14 5.00 6.13
C GLN A 57 8.31 4.63 4.64
N ALA A 58 9.50 4.19 4.22
CA ALA A 58 9.74 3.75 2.85
C ALA A 58 9.05 2.40 2.58
N LEU A 59 9.15 1.45 3.52
CA LEU A 59 8.46 0.16 3.43
C LEU A 59 6.93 0.34 3.39
N ALA A 60 6.37 1.13 4.31
CA ALA A 60 4.92 1.40 4.31
C ALA A 60 4.44 2.04 3.00
N ALA A 61 5.23 2.95 2.43
CA ALA A 61 4.90 3.53 1.13
C ALA A 61 5.04 2.52 -0.03
N ALA A 62 5.96 1.57 0.05
CA ALA A 62 6.09 0.50 -0.92
C ALA A 62 4.90 -0.47 -0.84
N ASP A 63 4.46 -0.84 0.36
CA ASP A 63 3.31 -1.72 0.57
C ASP A 63 2.01 -1.10 0.04
N VAL A 64 1.86 0.24 0.13
CA VAL A 64 0.74 0.95 -0.53
C VAL A 64 0.74 0.72 -2.04
N LEU A 65 1.91 0.83 -2.68
CA LEU A 65 2.02 0.62 -4.13
C LEU A 65 1.72 -0.84 -4.49
N VAL A 66 2.21 -1.79 -3.69
CA VAL A 66 1.90 -3.22 -3.85
C VAL A 66 0.40 -3.45 -3.71
N ALA A 67 -0.25 -2.89 -2.70
CA ALA A 67 -1.70 -3.01 -2.49
C ALA A 67 -2.47 -2.52 -3.73
N PHE A 68 -2.11 -1.38 -4.30
CA PHE A 68 -2.78 -0.88 -5.49
C PHE A 68 -2.52 -1.75 -6.71
N ARG A 69 -1.27 -2.19 -6.93
CA ARG A 69 -0.93 -3.07 -8.07
C ARG A 69 -1.62 -4.42 -8.05
N LEU A 70 -1.95 -4.94 -6.87
CA LEU A 70 -2.65 -6.21 -6.71
C LEU A 70 -4.17 -6.08 -6.83
N LEU A 71 -4.73 -4.87 -6.75
CA LEU A 71 -6.18 -4.63 -6.89
C LEU A 71 -6.79 -5.27 -8.16
N PRO A 72 -6.16 -5.23 -9.36
CA PRO A 72 -6.69 -5.88 -10.55
C PRO A 72 -6.77 -7.40 -10.46
N ASP A 73 -6.00 -8.03 -9.57
CA ASP A 73 -6.01 -9.48 -9.35
C ASP A 73 -7.10 -9.89 -8.34
N VAL A 74 -7.54 -8.97 -7.48
CA VAL A 74 -8.58 -9.22 -6.46
C VAL A 74 -9.93 -8.69 -6.95
N GLN A 75 -10.65 -9.49 -7.73
CA GLN A 75 -11.89 -9.09 -8.42
C GLN A 75 -13.14 -9.11 -7.52
N THR A 76 -13.12 -8.33 -6.44
CA THR A 76 -14.28 -8.16 -5.54
C THR A 76 -14.57 -6.69 -5.27
N GLU A 77 -15.86 -6.35 -5.17
CA GLU A 77 -16.32 -5.00 -4.78
C GLU A 77 -15.77 -4.58 -3.41
N TYR A 78 -15.64 -5.56 -2.51
CA TYR A 78 -15.10 -5.34 -1.17
C TYR A 78 -13.60 -4.97 -1.17
N ALA A 79 -12.81 -5.56 -2.06
CA ALA A 79 -11.41 -5.18 -2.27
C ALA A 79 -11.29 -3.76 -2.84
N LEU A 80 -12.16 -3.39 -3.79
CA LEU A 80 -12.20 -2.03 -4.33
C LEU A 80 -12.57 -1.00 -3.25
N ALA A 81 -13.55 -1.29 -2.40
CA ALA A 81 -13.91 -0.43 -1.27
C ALA A 81 -12.76 -0.27 -0.27
N ALA A 82 -12.05 -1.36 0.06
CA ALA A 82 -10.90 -1.31 0.95
C ALA A 82 -9.72 -0.51 0.36
N ALA A 83 -9.43 -0.69 -0.93
CA ALA A 83 -8.39 0.06 -1.63
C ALA A 83 -8.71 1.56 -1.72
N ASN A 84 -9.99 1.93 -1.90
CA ASN A 84 -10.44 3.32 -1.79
C ASN A 84 -10.23 3.89 -0.38
N GLY A 85 -10.53 3.11 0.67
CA GLY A 85 -10.25 3.51 2.06
C GLY A 85 -8.76 3.77 2.32
N LEU A 86 -7.89 2.94 1.73
CA LEU A 86 -6.44 3.12 1.75
C LEU A 86 -6.00 4.38 0.98
N LEU A 87 -6.60 4.66 -0.18
CA LEU A 87 -6.33 5.88 -0.94
C LEU A 87 -6.59 7.14 -0.11
N LEU A 88 -7.71 7.20 0.62
CA LEU A 88 -8.02 8.34 1.49
C LEU A 88 -6.94 8.52 2.56
N ALA A 89 -6.48 7.43 3.18
CA ALA A 89 -5.39 7.49 4.15
C ALA A 89 -4.06 7.96 3.53
N VAL A 90 -3.78 7.54 2.28
CA VAL A 90 -2.62 8.02 1.51
C VAL A 90 -2.72 9.52 1.26
N GLU A 91 -3.88 10.02 0.88
CA GLU A 91 -4.12 11.43 0.61
C GLU A 91 -4.01 12.30 1.86
N THR A 92 -4.29 11.78 3.04
CA THR A 92 -4.13 12.54 4.29
C THR A 92 -2.73 12.44 4.88
N SER A 93 -2.09 11.28 4.78
CA SER A 93 -0.91 10.97 5.60
C SER A 93 0.43 10.98 4.86
N LEU A 94 0.45 10.78 3.53
CA LEU A 94 1.70 10.70 2.78
C LEU A 94 2.21 12.07 2.33
N PRO A 95 3.55 12.28 2.28
CA PRO A 95 4.14 13.47 1.71
C PRO A 95 3.88 13.55 0.20
N LYS A 96 3.86 14.77 -0.34
CA LYS A 96 3.44 15.11 -1.72
C LYS A 96 3.97 14.15 -2.79
N GLN A 97 5.28 13.84 -2.77
CA GLN A 97 5.89 12.97 -3.78
C GLN A 97 5.34 11.54 -3.74
N LYS A 98 5.32 10.89 -2.56
CA LYS A 98 4.83 9.52 -2.39
C LYS A 98 3.34 9.42 -2.65
N LYS A 99 2.57 10.43 -2.22
CA LYS A 99 1.14 10.56 -2.49
C LYS A 99 0.85 10.60 -3.99
N SER A 100 1.54 11.46 -4.74
CA SER A 100 1.36 11.57 -6.19
C SER A 100 1.58 10.24 -6.89
N GLN A 101 2.66 9.52 -6.52
CA GLN A 101 2.98 8.21 -7.09
C GLN A 101 1.88 7.18 -6.78
N ALA A 102 1.46 7.10 -5.52
CA ALA A 102 0.43 6.17 -5.08
C ALA A 102 -0.94 6.45 -5.74
N VAL A 103 -1.34 7.72 -5.88
CA VAL A 103 -2.57 8.12 -6.57
C VAL A 103 -2.52 7.75 -8.06
N SER A 104 -1.39 7.95 -8.74
CA SER A 104 -1.26 7.53 -10.15
C SER A 104 -1.35 6.01 -10.31
N GLU A 105 -0.70 5.25 -9.43
CA GLU A 105 -0.74 3.79 -9.43
C GLU A 105 -2.16 3.27 -9.17
N PHE A 106 -2.87 3.86 -8.21
CA PHE A 106 -4.27 3.51 -7.92
C PHE A 106 -5.17 3.72 -9.14
N LYS A 107 -5.07 4.86 -9.82
CA LYS A 107 -5.88 5.16 -11.02
C LYS A 107 -5.65 4.13 -12.12
N CYS A 108 -4.38 3.81 -12.42
CA CYS A 108 -4.04 2.77 -13.40
C CYS A 108 -4.62 1.41 -12.98
N SER A 109 -4.50 1.05 -11.70
CA SER A 109 -4.97 -0.23 -11.17
C SER A 109 -6.50 -0.35 -11.22
N VAL A 110 -7.24 0.72 -10.93
CA VAL A 110 -8.72 0.73 -11.08
C VAL A 110 -9.12 0.53 -12.54
N ILE A 111 -8.40 1.13 -13.49
CA ILE A 111 -8.67 0.91 -14.92
C ILE A 111 -8.46 -0.56 -15.28
N LEU A 112 -7.35 -1.16 -14.85
CA LEU A 112 -7.07 -2.58 -15.10
C LEU A 112 -8.09 -3.50 -14.42
N HIS A 113 -8.47 -3.21 -13.18
CA HIS A 113 -9.49 -3.95 -12.44
C HIS A 113 -10.82 -3.94 -13.18
N LYS A 114 -11.30 -2.76 -13.61
CA LYS A 114 -12.55 -2.65 -14.39
C LYS A 114 -12.48 -3.36 -15.74
N ARG A 115 -11.32 -3.33 -16.42
CA ARG A 115 -11.11 -4.05 -17.69
C ARG A 115 -11.22 -5.56 -17.49
N ARG A 116 -10.60 -6.11 -16.45
CA ARG A 116 -10.66 -7.55 -16.15
C ARG A 116 -12.04 -8.01 -15.67
N ALA A 117 -12.77 -7.17 -14.93
CA ALA A 117 -14.14 -7.46 -14.56
C ALA A 117 -15.06 -7.59 -15.79
N LYS A 118 -14.89 -6.71 -16.80
CA LYS A 118 -15.63 -6.79 -18.07
C LYS A 118 -15.30 -8.06 -18.86
N VAL A 119 -14.03 -8.41 -18.99
CA VAL A 119 -13.60 -9.64 -19.68
C VAL A 119 -14.19 -10.90 -19.03
N GLN A 120 -14.35 -10.92 -17.70
CA GLN A 120 -15.02 -12.05 -17.03
C GLN A 120 -16.55 -12.04 -17.16
N GLN A 121 -17.15 -10.88 -17.43
CA GLN A 121 -18.59 -10.74 -17.70
C GLN A 121 -18.96 -11.02 -19.15
N GLU A 122 -17.98 -11.11 -20.06
CA GLU A 122 -18.14 -11.60 -21.43
C GLU A 122 -17.69 -13.07 -21.52
N PRO A 123 -18.42 -14.05 -20.94
CA PRO A 123 -18.23 -15.43 -21.37
C PRO A 123 -18.67 -15.46 -22.84
N GLY A 124 -17.76 -15.89 -23.72
CA GLY A 124 -17.95 -15.85 -25.17
C GLY A 124 -19.34 -16.32 -25.60
N MET A 125 -20.02 -15.45 -26.35
CA MET A 125 -21.08 -15.83 -27.28
C MET A 125 -20.45 -16.08 -28.65
#